data_AF-A0A1L3LTP6-F1
#
_entry.id   AF-A0A1L3LTP6-F1
#
_cell.length_a   1.000
_cell.length_b   1.000
_cell.length_c   1.000
_cell.angle_alpha   90.00
_cell.angle_beta   90.00
_cell.angle_gamma   90.00
#
_symmetry.space_group_name_H-M   'P 1'
#
loop_
_entity.id
_entity.type
_entity.pdbx_description
1 polymer ?
#
loop_
_entity_poly.entity_id
_entity_poly.type
_entity_poly.pdbx_seq_one_letter_code
_entity_poly.pdbx_strand_id
1 'polypeptide(L)'
;MHLDGNENIDFDMLASADRIDSNGHYEIGNVQLVCRFVNFWKCAQENGRFLNLLERVIARRAELANAKDGFAWETAHLEPEAAS
;
A
#
# COMPACT_ATOMS: atom_id res chain seq x y z
N MET A 1 9.22 -19.79 8.37
CA MET A 1 8.47 -21.06 8.17
C MET A 1 7.51 -20.85 7.03
N HIS A 2 7.69 -21.60 5.94
CA HIS A 2 6.67 -21.77 4.91
C HIS A 2 5.81 -22.95 5.38
N LEU A 3 4.50 -22.75 5.53
CA LEU A 3 3.57 -23.85 5.78
C LEU A 3 3.18 -24.37 4.41
N ASP A 4 3.68 -25.55 4.05
CA ASP A 4 3.36 -26.19 2.78
C ASP A 4 1.84 -26.44 2.69
N GLY A 5 1.22 -26.05 1.55
CA GLY A 5 -0.18 -26.37 1.25
C GLY A 5 -1.13 -25.21 0.94
N ASN A 6 -0.64 -23.97 0.82
CA ASN A 6 -1.49 -22.84 0.44
C ASN A 6 -0.98 -22.19 -0.85
N GLU A 7 -1.51 -22.71 -1.95
CA GLU A 7 -1.10 -22.49 -3.34
C GLU A 7 -1.31 -21.03 -3.81
N ASN A 8 -2.09 -20.25 -3.04
CA ASN A 8 -2.44 -18.86 -3.33
C ASN A 8 -1.83 -17.86 -2.31
N ILE A 9 -0.70 -18.22 -1.67
CA ILE A 9 0.01 -17.28 -0.79
C ILE A 9 0.74 -16.24 -1.64
N ASP A 10 0.39 -14.97 -1.46
CA ASP A 10 1.24 -13.87 -1.84
C ASP A 10 2.42 -13.76 -0.85
N PHE A 11 3.61 -14.10 -1.32
CA PHE A 11 4.82 -14.13 -0.49
C PHE A 11 5.20 -12.76 0.06
N ASP A 12 4.85 -11.68 -0.65
CA ASP A 12 5.15 -10.32 -0.23
C ASP A 12 4.30 -9.90 0.98
N MET A 13 3.13 -10.53 1.15
CA MET A 13 2.21 -10.33 2.27
C MET A 13 2.55 -11.19 3.50
N LEU A 14 3.58 -12.04 3.45
CA LEU A 14 4.02 -12.80 4.62
C LEU A 14 4.61 -11.88 5.68
N ALA A 15 4.49 -12.28 6.94
CA ALA A 15 5.06 -11.53 8.07
C ALA A 15 6.60 -11.47 8.02
N SER A 16 7.15 -10.34 8.46
CA SER A 16 8.57 -10.06 8.62
C SER A 16 8.78 -9.18 9.85
N ALA A 17 9.84 -9.45 10.61
CA ALA A 17 10.32 -8.51 11.62
C ALA A 17 11.11 -7.38 10.92
N ASP A 18 10.84 -6.14 11.27
CA ASP A 18 11.57 -4.94 10.85
C ASP A 18 12.00 -4.13 12.08
N ARG A 19 13.03 -3.29 11.92
CA ARG A 19 13.49 -2.37 12.96
C ARG A 19 13.00 -0.96 12.67
N ILE A 20 12.33 -0.32 13.62
CA ILE A 20 11.85 1.06 13.49
C ILE A 20 13.05 1.99 13.24
N ASP A 21 14.08 1.91 14.08
CA ASP A 21 15.40 2.44 13.82
C ASP A 21 16.29 1.34 13.23
N SER A 22 16.57 1.45 11.93
CA SER A 22 17.41 0.51 11.20
C SER A 22 18.87 0.48 11.68
N ASN A 23 19.34 1.52 12.39
CA ASN A 23 20.68 1.58 13.00
C ASN A 23 20.74 0.87 14.37
N GLY A 24 19.59 0.66 15.01
CA GLY A 24 19.48 -0.05 16.29
C GLY A 24 19.45 -1.58 16.13
N HIS A 25 19.43 -2.28 17.26
CA HIS A 25 19.33 -3.74 17.33
C HIS A 25 17.87 -4.22 17.35
N TYR A 26 17.66 -5.53 17.24
CA TYR A 26 16.35 -6.15 17.46
C TYR A 26 16.08 -6.22 18.97
N GLU A 27 15.44 -5.17 19.50
CA GLU A 27 15.12 -5.04 20.92
C GLU A 27 13.67 -4.57 21.14
N ILE A 28 13.18 -4.76 22.37
CA ILE A 28 11.85 -4.31 22.77
C ILE A 28 11.77 -2.78 22.54
N GLY A 29 10.74 -2.36 21.81
CA GLY A 29 10.55 -0.94 21.44
C GLY A 29 11.17 -0.55 20.10
N ASN A 30 12.10 -1.33 19.55
CA ASN A 30 12.66 -1.09 18.20
C ASN A 30 12.16 -2.09 17.14
N VAL A 31 11.56 -3.22 17.54
CA VAL A 31 11.04 -4.22 16.59
C VAL A 31 9.56 -3.98 16.28
N GLN A 32 9.22 -4.04 14.99
CA GLN A 32 7.83 -4.06 14.49
C GLN A 32 7.58 -5.29 13.61
N LEU A 33 6.35 -5.81 13.65
CA LEU A 33 5.90 -6.89 12.76
C LEU A 33 5.19 -6.27 11.55
N VAL A 34 5.73 -6.51 10.36
CA VAL A 34 5.24 -5.94 9.09
C VAL A 34 5.11 -7.03 8.04
N CYS A 35 4.57 -6.70 6.86
CA CYS A 35 4.66 -7.58 5.69
C CYS A 35 6.07 -7.54 5.08
N ARG A 36 6.47 -8.60 4.36
CA ARG A 36 7.80 -8.68 3.72
C ARG A 36 8.04 -7.54 2.73
N PHE A 37 7.04 -7.16 1.94
CA PHE A 37 7.22 -6.05 1.00
C PHE A 37 7.52 -4.73 1.73
N VAL A 38 6.90 -4.50 2.89
CA VAL A 38 7.12 -3.28 3.70
C VAL A 38 8.56 -3.24 4.18
N ASN A 39 9.05 -4.34 4.76
CA ASN A 39 10.44 -4.43 5.22
C ASN A 39 11.42 -4.23 4.04
N PHE A 40 11.14 -4.86 2.90
CA PHE A 40 11.96 -4.73 1.69
C PHE A 40 11.99 -3.29 1.16
N TRP A 41 10.85 -2.60 1.10
CA TRP A 41 10.76 -1.22 0.60
C TRP A 41 11.38 -0.21 1.55
N LYS A 42 11.16 -0.36 2.87
CA LYS A 42 11.76 0.50 3.87
C LYS A 42 13.29 0.33 3.88
N CYS A 43 13.78 -0.91 3.78
CA CYS A 43 15.21 -1.21 3.80
C CYS A 43 15.89 -0.54 5.02
N ALA A 44 16.88 0.33 4.79
CA ALA A 44 17.56 1.10 5.83
C ALA A 44 17.04 2.54 5.99
N GLN A 45 15.92 2.90 5.34
CA GLN A 45 15.34 4.23 5.47
C GLN A 45 14.76 4.48 6.86
N GLU A 46 14.80 5.73 7.29
CA GLU A 46 14.13 6.20 8.50
C GLU A 46 12.61 5.97 8.39
N ASN A 47 12.02 5.40 9.46
CA ASN A 47 10.65 4.90 9.44
C ASN A 47 9.60 5.98 9.18
N GLY A 48 9.73 7.16 9.79
CA GLY A 48 8.84 8.30 9.58
C GLY A 48 8.84 8.80 8.15
N ARG A 49 10.01 8.91 7.52
CA ARG A 49 10.17 9.26 6.10
C ARG A 49 9.51 8.23 5.20
N PHE A 50 9.72 6.94 5.47
CA PHE A 50 9.08 5.87 4.71
C PHE A 50 7.54 5.96 4.80
N LEU A 51 6.99 6.12 6.01
CA LEU A 51 5.55 6.29 6.22
C LEU A 51 5.00 7.53 5.49
N ASN A 52 5.70 8.67 5.55
CA ASN A 52 5.27 9.88 4.85
C ASN A 52 5.20 9.69 3.32
N LEU A 53 6.18 8.99 2.74
CA LEU A 53 6.18 8.68 1.31
C LEU A 53 5.04 7.73 0.94
N LEU A 54 4.78 6.72 1.77
CA LEU A 54 3.68 5.78 1.57
C LEU A 54 2.33 6.49 1.62
N GLU A 55 2.12 7.41 2.57
CA GLU A 55 0.90 8.21 2.63
C GLU A 55 0.67 9.05 1.37
N ARG A 56 1.73 9.63 0.78
CA ARG A 56 1.61 10.36 -0.49
C ARG A 56 1.15 9.47 -1.64
N VAL A 57 1.61 8.22 -1.69
CA VAL A 57 1.16 7.24 -2.69
C VAL A 57 -0.32 6.91 -2.48
N ILE A 58 -0.73 6.68 -1.24
CA ILE A 58 -2.13 6.39 -0.89
C ILE A 58 -3.04 7.57 -1.25
N ALA A 59 -2.67 8.79 -0.83
CA ALA A 59 -3.41 10.00 -1.13
C ALA A 59 -3.57 10.20 -2.64
N ARG A 60 -2.48 10.04 -3.41
CA ARG A 60 -2.54 10.15 -4.87
C ARG A 60 -3.46 9.12 -5.51
N ARG A 61 -3.46 7.88 -5.01
CA ARG A 61 -4.38 6.84 -5.51
C ARG A 61 -5.84 7.18 -5.19
N ALA A 62 -6.12 7.74 -4.02
CA ALA A 62 -7.47 8.16 -3.63
C ALA A 62 -7.96 9.33 -4.50
N GLU A 63 -7.12 10.35 -4.74
CA GLU A 63 -7.44 11.45 -5.67
C GLU A 63 -7.84 10.94 -7.06
N LEU A 64 -7.06 10.00 -7.61
CA LEU A 64 -7.32 9.43 -8.93
C LEU A 64 -8.59 8.58 -8.97
N ALA A 65 -8.92 7.87 -7.89
CA ALA A 65 -10.17 7.12 -7.79
C ALA A 65 -11.37 8.09 -7.80
N ASN A 66 -11.33 9.13 -6.96
CA ASN A 66 -12.39 10.14 -6.89
C ASN A 66 -12.57 10.89 -8.22
N ALA A 67 -11.48 11.17 -8.94
CA ALA A 67 -11.55 11.81 -10.25
C ALA A 67 -12.20 10.92 -11.33
N LYS A 68 -11.96 9.59 -11.28
CA LYS A 68 -12.60 8.63 -12.19
C LYS A 68 -14.11 8.54 -11.93
N ASP A 69 -14.51 8.51 -10.66
CA ASP A 69 -15.93 8.53 -10.29
C ASP A 69 -16.58 9.85 -10.72
N GLY A 70 -15.85 10.95 -10.61
CA GLY A 70 -16.23 12.27 -11.09
C GLY A 70 -16.40 12.39 -12.62
N PHE A 71 -15.73 11.56 -13.42
CA PHE A 71 -15.91 11.55 -14.87
C PHE A 71 -17.00 10.56 -15.31
N ALA A 72 -17.19 9.48 -14.55
CA ALA A 72 -18.18 8.44 -14.85
C ALA A 72 -19.63 8.99 -14.85
N TRP A 73 -19.98 9.90 -13.93
CA TRP A 73 -21.31 10.52 -13.92
C TRP A 73 -21.52 11.50 -15.09
N GLU A 74 -20.47 12.18 -15.52
CA GLU A 74 -20.52 13.19 -16.59
C GLU A 74 -20.72 12.55 -17.97
N THR A 75 -20.15 11.35 -18.18
CA THR A 75 -20.38 10.55 -19.39
C THR A 75 -21.73 9.84 -19.43
N ALA A 76 -22.37 9.60 -18.28
CA ALA A 76 -23.63 8.85 -18.20
C ALA A 76 -24.88 9.68 -18.60
N HIS A 77 -24.73 11.00 -18.81
CA HIS A 77 -25.85 11.92 -19.09
C HIS A 77 -25.87 12.48 -20.52
N LEU A 78 -25.07 11.93 -21.43
CA LEU A 78 -25.06 12.33 -22.85
C LEU A 78 -25.65 11.20 -23.73
N GLU A 79 -26.88 10.77 -23.45
CA GLU A 79 -27.71 10.07 -24.44
C GLU A 79 -28.48 11.11 -25.25
N PRO A 80 -28.46 11.08 -26.60
CA PRO A 80 -29.17 12.08 -27.40
C PRO A 80 -30.67 11.80 -27.36
N GLU A 81 -31.44 12.69 -26.74
CA GLU A 81 -32.85 12.89 -27.09
C GLU A 81 -32.94 13.41 -28.53
N ALA A 82 -32.78 12.53 -29.51
CA ALA A 82 -33.00 12.86 -30.93
C ALA A 82 -33.33 11.61 -31.74
N ALA A 83 -34.42 10.93 -31.37
CA ALA A 83 -35.10 10.01 -32.27
C ALA A 83 -36.58 9.84 -31.84
N SER A 84 -37.41 10.84 -32.13
CA SER A 84 -38.83 10.62 -32.45
C SER A 84 -39.38 11.78 -33.27
#